data_AF-A0A7S1PQ55-F1
#
_entry.id   AF-A0A7S1PQ55-F1
#
_cell.length_a   1.000
_cell.length_b   1.000
_cell.length_c   1.000
_cell.angle_alpha   90.00
_cell.angle_beta   90.00
_cell.angle_gamma   90.00
#
_symmetry.space_group_name_H-M   'P 1'
#
loop_
_entity.id
_entity.type
_entity.pdbx_description
1 polymer ?
#
loop_
_entity_poly.entity_id
_entity_poly.type
_entity_poly.pdbx_seq_one_letter_code
_entity_poly.pdbx_strand_id
1 'polypeptide(L)'
;MHGQRPVAVEFQNEFLIARDADSVVLGSVPDLLCLVETATGRPIATEEVRYGLRVSLLCLPAPPQLRTEAALREVSPGAFGYAGVAYEPVGEYVPPLSVPRMGALGA
;
A
#
# COMPACT_ATOMS: atom_id res chain seq x y z
N MET A 1 21.99 11.21 8.71
CA MET A 1 21.41 10.64 7.48
C MET A 1 21.14 9.17 7.75
N HIS A 2 19.86 8.76 7.85
CA HIS A 2 19.53 7.34 7.94
C HIS A 2 19.96 6.68 6.61
N GLY A 3 20.81 5.65 6.69
CA GLY A 3 21.28 4.93 5.50
C GLY A 3 20.08 4.39 4.74
N GLN A 4 19.95 4.76 3.47
CA GLN A 4 18.86 4.24 2.64
C GLN A 4 19.16 2.77 2.35
N ARG A 5 18.40 1.88 2.98
CA ARG A 5 18.43 0.45 2.69
C ARG A 5 17.61 0.20 1.42
N PRO A 6 18.04 -0.71 0.53
CA PRO A 6 17.28 -1.04 -0.66
C PRO A 6 15.93 -1.66 -0.27
N VAL A 7 14.90 -1.32 -1.03
CA VAL A 7 13.55 -1.87 -0.92
C VAL A 7 13.16 -2.43 -2.29
N ALA A 8 12.76 -3.69 -2.33
CA ALA A 8 12.17 -4.31 -3.50
C ALA A 8 10.66 -4.07 -3.48
N VAL A 9 10.10 -3.59 -4.59
CA VAL A 9 8.65 -3.38 -4.73
C VAL A 9 8.17 -4.14 -5.96
N GLU A 10 7.18 -5.00 -5.77
CA GLU A 10 6.55 -5.76 -6.84
C GLU A 10 5.17 -5.18 -7.14
N PHE A 11 4.77 -5.17 -8.41
CA PHE A 11 3.55 -4.51 -8.87
C PHE A 11 2.93 -5.22 -10.08
N GLN A 12 1.63 -4.99 -10.28
CA GLN A 12 0.89 -5.29 -11.51
C GLN A 12 0.25 -4.00 -12.02
N ASN A 13 -1.08 -3.87 -11.95
CA ASN A 13 -1.74 -2.58 -12.16
C ASN A 13 -1.47 -1.65 -10.96
N GLU A 14 -1.35 -2.20 -9.75
CA GLU A 14 -1.01 -1.52 -8.51
C GLU A 14 0.28 -2.06 -7.87
N PHE A 15 0.87 -1.31 -6.93
CA PHE A 15 1.98 -1.79 -6.10
C PHE A 15 1.45 -2.79 -5.06
N LEU A 16 1.97 -4.02 -5.08
CA LEU A 16 1.38 -5.14 -4.34
C LEU A 16 2.11 -5.46 -3.04
N ILE A 17 3.44 -5.43 -3.05
CA ILE A 17 4.26 -5.79 -1.89
C ILE A 17 5.60 -5.05 -1.92
N ALA A 18 6.05 -4.63 -0.74
CA ALA A 18 7.36 -4.03 -0.52
C ALA A 18 8.15 -4.85 0.49
N ARG A 19 9.43 -5.12 0.18
CA ARG A 19 10.34 -5.88 1.04
C ARG A 19 11.66 -5.15 1.23
N ASP A 20 12.26 -5.29 2.40
CA ASP A 20 13.63 -4.83 2.63
C ASP A 20 14.68 -5.78 2.02
N ALA A 21 15.95 -5.46 2.24
CA ALA A 21 17.09 -6.25 1.76
C ALA A 21 17.12 -7.70 2.30
N ASP A 22 16.48 -7.95 3.46
CA ASP A 22 16.42 -9.25 4.12
C ASP A 22 15.11 -9.98 3.78
N SER A 23 14.36 -9.49 2.78
CA SER A 23 13.07 -10.01 2.32
C SER A 23 11.90 -9.87 3.31
N VAL A 24 12.07 -9.07 4.37
CA VAL A 24 11.00 -8.78 5.34
C VAL A 24 9.96 -7.89 4.68
N VAL A 25 8.68 -8.25 4.82
CA VAL A 25 7.56 -7.47 4.27
C VAL A 25 7.43 -6.16 5.06
N LEU A 26 7.56 -5.04 4.37
CA LEU A 26 7.36 -3.69 4.91
C LEU A 26 5.92 -3.20 4.73
N GLY A 27 5.20 -3.77 3.77
CA GLY A 27 3.81 -3.46 3.48
C GLY A 27 3.33 -4.27 2.27
N SER A 28 2.03 -4.58 2.23
CA SER A 28 1.43 -5.31 1.13
C SER A 28 -0.07 -5.01 1.02
N VAL A 29 -0.67 -5.35 -0.11
CA VAL A 29 -2.12 -5.32 -0.29
C VAL A 29 -2.85 -6.09 0.82
N PRO A 30 -4.03 -5.62 1.27
CA PRO A 30 -4.80 -4.48 0.75
C PRO A 30 -4.36 -3.10 1.25
N ASP A 31 -3.27 -2.96 2.00
CA ASP A 31 -2.75 -1.62 2.30
C ASP A 31 -2.32 -0.91 1.01
N LEU A 32 -2.53 0.40 0.95
CA LEU A 32 -2.20 1.18 -0.24
C LEU A 32 -0.71 1.51 -0.24
N LEU A 33 0.02 0.91 -1.18
CA LEU A 33 1.40 1.26 -1.47
C LEU A 33 1.43 2.30 -2.60
N CYS A 34 2.05 3.45 -2.35
CA CYS A 34 2.13 4.54 -3.31
C CYS A 34 3.57 5.04 -3.43
N LEU A 35 4.09 5.06 -4.66
CA LEU A 35 5.30 5.81 -4.95
C LEU A 35 4.94 7.28 -5.18
N VAL A 36 5.68 8.16 -4.52
CA VAL A 36 5.59 9.61 -4.74
C VAL A 36 6.96 10.18 -5.08
N GLU A 37 7.00 11.23 -5.90
CA GLU A 37 8.22 12.00 -6.09
C GLU A 37 8.65 12.63 -4.76
N THR A 38 9.88 12.37 -4.32
CA THR A 38 10.35 12.75 -2.97
C THR A 38 10.29 14.26 -2.73
N ALA A 39 10.46 15.08 -3.77
CA ALA A 39 10.50 16.53 -3.65
C ALA A 39 9.11 17.17 -3.55
N THR A 40 8.10 16.58 -4.19
CA THR A 40 6.80 17.24 -4.42
C THR A 40 5.62 16.48 -3.81
N GLY A 41 5.81 15.18 -3.51
CA GLY A 41 4.72 14.30 -3.11
C GLY A 41 3.80 13.90 -4.27
N ARG A 42 4.12 14.26 -5.52
CA ARG A 42 3.32 13.86 -6.69
C ARG A 42 3.30 12.33 -6.81
N PRO A 43 2.11 11.69 -6.92
CA PRO A 43 2.04 10.25 -7.13
C PRO A 43 2.69 9.87 -8.48
N ILE A 44 3.36 8.72 -8.47
CA ILE A 44 3.96 8.07 -9.63
C ILE A 44 3.17 6.78 -9.89
N ALA A 45 2.46 6.73 -11.02
CA ALA A 45 1.75 5.52 -11.43
C ALA A 45 2.73 4.41 -11.87
N THR A 46 2.29 3.16 -11.88
CA THR A 46 3.13 1.99 -12.22
C THR A 46 3.71 2.11 -13.64
N GLU A 47 2.94 2.63 -14.59
CA GLU A 47 3.37 2.89 -15.98
C GLU A 47 4.35 4.07 -16.14
N GLU A 48 4.46 4.95 -15.14
CA GLU A 48 5.42 6.07 -15.16
C GLU A 48 6.81 5.67 -14.62
N VAL A 49 6.91 4.51 -13.94
CA VAL A 49 8.13 4.07 -13.27
C VAL A 49 9.24 3.86 -14.28
N ARG A 50 10.35 4.59 -14.08
CA ARG A 50 11.54 4.52 -14.92
C ARG A 50 12.77 4.89 -14.11
N TYR A 51 13.93 4.47 -14.60
CA TYR A 51 15.21 4.83 -14.00
C TYR A 51 15.40 6.36 -13.91
N GLY A 52 16.03 6.81 -12.82
CA GLY A 52 16.36 8.21 -12.59
C GLY A 52 15.34 9.00 -11.76
N LEU A 53 14.17 8.43 -11.47
CA LEU A 53 13.20 9.04 -10.55
C LEU A 53 13.72 8.98 -9.10
N ARG A 54 13.53 10.08 -8.36
CA ARG A 54 13.72 10.12 -6.91
C ARG A 54 12.37 9.98 -6.24
N VAL A 55 12.14 8.81 -5.66
CA VAL A 55 10.83 8.47 -5.10
C VAL A 55 10.92 8.11 -3.63
N SER A 56 9.80 8.29 -2.94
CA SER A 56 9.53 7.75 -1.62
C SER A 56 8.36 6.80 -1.73
N LEU A 57 8.45 5.66 -1.04
CA LEU A 57 7.34 4.72 -0.89
C LEU A 57 6.55 5.09 0.36
N LEU A 58 5.25 5.30 0.19
CA LEU A 58 4.29 5.48 1.26
C LEU A 58 3.45 4.20 1.37
N CYS A 59 3.27 3.69 2.59
CA CYS A 59 2.35 2.60 2.87
C CYS A 59 1.23 3.15 3.77
N LEU A 60 -0.02 3.05 3.30
CA LEU A 60 -1.18 3.55 4.01
C LEU A 60 -2.10 2.39 4.43
N PRO A 61 -2.57 2.37 5.68
CA PRO A 61 -3.43 1.29 6.17
C PRO A 61 -4.74 1.20 5.37
N ALA A 62 -5.09 -0.02 4.97
CA ALA A 62 -6.34 -0.33 4.31
C ALA A 62 -7.55 0.01 5.19
N PRO A 63 -8.67 0.47 4.60
CA PRO A 63 -9.91 0.66 5.34
C PRO A 63 -10.45 -0.68 5.91
N PRO A 64 -11.19 -0.67 7.04
CA PRO A 64 -11.67 -1.89 7.70
C PRO A 64 -12.47 -2.84 6.80
N GLN A 65 -13.16 -2.30 5.80
CA GLN A 65 -13.95 -3.05 4.83
C GLN A 65 -13.09 -4.04 4.01
N LEU A 66 -11.83 -3.68 3.73
CA LEU A 66 -10.87 -4.53 3.01
C LEU A 66 -10.13 -5.50 3.93
N ARG A 67 -10.27 -5.35 5.26
CA ARG A 67 -9.62 -6.20 6.27
C ARG A 67 -10.52 -7.29 6.82
N THR A 68 -11.76 -7.40 6.34
CA THR A 68 -12.65 -8.50 6.71
C THR A 68 -12.11 -9.82 6.18
N GLU A 69 -12.42 -10.94 6.84
CA GLU A 69 -11.96 -12.26 6.39
C GLU A 69 -12.40 -12.56 4.95
N ALA A 70 -13.63 -12.19 4.59
CA ALA A 70 -14.16 -12.34 3.23
C ALA A 70 -13.40 -11.48 2.22
N ALA A 71 -13.10 -10.22 2.55
CA ALA A 71 -12.32 -9.36 1.64
C ALA A 71 -10.89 -9.88 1.48
N LEU A 72 -10.22 -10.27 2.56
CA LEU A 72 -8.84 -10.76 2.51
C LEU A 72 -8.68 -12.04 1.67
N ARG A 73 -9.72 -12.86 1.51
CA ARG A 73 -9.68 -13.99 0.57
C ARG A 73 -9.47 -13.54 -0.89
N GLU A 74 -9.88 -12.32 -1.22
CA GLU A 74 -9.85 -11.77 -2.57
C GLU A 74 -8.74 -10.72 -2.77
N VAL A 75 -8.37 -9.97 -1.70
CA VAL A 75 -7.45 -8.83 -1.80
C VAL A 75 -6.17 -8.93 -0.99
N SER A 76 -5.91 -10.07 -0.34
CA SER A 76 -4.64 -10.31 0.40
C SER A 76 -3.49 -10.66 -0.54
N PRO A 77 -2.23 -10.65 -0.07
CA PRO A 77 -1.08 -11.02 -0.90
C PRO A 77 -1.22 -12.44 -1.47
N GLY A 78 -1.78 -13.37 -0.69
CA GLY A 78 -2.06 -14.73 -1.16
C GLY A 78 -3.01 -14.78 -2.36
N ALA A 79 -4.04 -13.92 -2.38
CA ALA A 79 -4.98 -13.81 -3.51
C ALA A 79 -4.30 -13.28 -4.79
N PHE A 80 -3.25 -12.47 -4.64
CA PHE A 80 -2.42 -11.96 -5.74
C PHE A 80 -1.27 -12.90 -6.14
N GLY A 81 -1.22 -14.12 -5.61
CA GLY A 81 -0.22 -15.13 -5.97
C GLY A 81 1.01 -15.20 -5.06
N TYR A 82 1.08 -14.40 -3.99
CA TYR A 82 2.15 -14.44 -3.00
C TYR A 82 1.89 -15.51 -1.93
N ALA A 83 1.94 -16.78 -2.35
CA ALA A 83 1.73 -17.92 -1.45
C ALA A 83 2.70 -17.87 -0.24
N GLY A 84 2.16 -18.05 0.97
CA GLY A 84 2.95 -18.02 2.20
C GLY A 84 3.18 -16.62 2.80
N VAL A 85 2.67 -15.56 2.17
CA VAL A 85 2.70 -14.21 2.74
C VAL A 85 1.37 -13.90 3.42
N ALA A 86 1.39 -13.80 4.76
CA ALA A 86 0.25 -13.34 5.53
C ALA A 86 0.10 -11.81 5.40
N TYR A 87 -1.14 -11.33 5.35
CA TYR A 87 -1.40 -9.90 5.43
C TYR A 87 -1.17 -9.41 6.85
N GLU A 88 -0.24 -8.45 6.99
CA GLU A 88 -0.01 -7.70 8.22
C GLU A 88 -0.22 -6.21 7.94
N PRO A 89 -1.18 -5.54 8.62
CA PRO A 89 -1.42 -4.13 8.44
C PRO A 89 -0.20 -3.27 8.77
N VAL A 90 0.13 -2.31 7.90
CA VAL A 90 1.18 -1.30 8.17
C VAL A 90 0.80 -0.31 9.27
N GLY A 91 -0.47 -0.30 9.68
CA GLY A 91 -0.97 0.53 10.76
C GLY A 91 -2.50 0.49 10.93
N GLU A 92 -2.99 1.32 11.84
CA GLU A 92 -4.41 1.52 12.07
C GLU A 92 -5.02 2.51 11.07
N TYR A 93 -6.15 2.14 10.46
CA TYR A 93 -6.87 3.04 9.57
C TYR A 93 -7.61 4.11 10.37
N VAL A 94 -7.38 5.38 10.01
CA VAL A 94 -8.14 6.53 10.52
C VAL A 94 -8.98 7.09 9.38
N PRO A 95 -10.33 7.15 9.54
CA PRO A 95 -11.20 7.75 8.54
C PRO A 95 -10.81 9.22 8.26
N PRO A 96 -10.77 9.66 6.98
CA PRO A 96 -10.52 11.06 6.66
C PRO A 96 -11.66 11.94 7.17
N LEU A 97 -11.34 13.15 7.63
CA LEU A 97 -12.31 14.11 8.16
C LEU A 97 -13.44 14.45 7.18
N SER A 98 -13.19 14.34 5.87
CA SER A 98 -14.07 14.79 4.79
C SER A 98 -14.88 13.69 4.11
N VAL A 99 -14.79 12.42 4.51
CA VAL A 99 -15.67 11.38 3.95
C VAL A 99 -17.07 11.55 4.57
N PRO A 100 -18.11 11.95 3.81
CA PRO A 100 -19.46 12.05 4.35
C PRO A 100 -19.87 10.65 4.82
N ARG A 101 -20.29 10.54 6.08
CA ARG A 101 -20.79 9.26 6.58
C ARG A 101 -22.05 8.91 5.81
N MET A 102 -22.08 7.72 5.21
CA MET A 102 -23.26 7.19 4.55
C MET A 102 -24.35 7.00 5.62
N GLY A 103 -25.22 7.99 5.74
CA GLY A 103 -26.13 8.22 6.88
C GLY A 103 -26.44 9.69 7.15
N ALA A 104 -25.68 10.65 6.58
CA ALA A 104 -25.95 12.08 6.69
C ALA A 104 -26.91 12.65 5.62
N LEU A 105 -27.56 11.79 4.84
CA LEU A 105 -28.64 12.14 3.91
C LEU A 105 -29.95 11.55 4.46
N GLY A 106 -30.56 12.28 5.39
CA GLY A 106 -31.77 11.84 6.07
C GLY A 106 -32.17 12.77 7.22
N ALA A 107 -32.56 13.99 6.88
CA ALA A 107 -33.40 14.87 7.67
C ALA A 107 -34.39 15.56 6.72
#